data_AF-A0A966JGF1-F1
#
_entry.id   AF-A0A966JGF1-F1
#
_cell.length_a   1.000
_cell.length_b   1.000
_cell.length_c   1.000
_cell.angle_alpha   90.00
_cell.angle_beta   90.00
_cell.angle_gamma   90.00
#
_symmetry.space_group_name_H-M   'P 1'
#
loop_
_entity.id
_entity.type
_entity.pdbx_description
1 polymer ?
#
loop_
_entity_poly.entity_id
_entity_poly.type
_entity_poly.pdbx_seq_one_letter_code
_entity_poly.pdbx_strand_id
1 'polypeptide(L)' 'MIDVRLLRSDPDGVRAALGRRGDAELDALVVRADELDTRLRAITVRRDEIRARVNELSREVGRLR' A
#
# COMPACT_ATOMS: atom_id res chain seq x y z
N MET A 1 13.35 -1.09 -9.35
CA MET A 1 12.20 -0.90 -8.43
C MET A 1 12.76 -0.87 -7.01
N ILE A 2 12.49 0.16 -6.23
CA ILE A 2 12.93 0.29 -4.83
C ILE A 2 12.14 -0.71 -3.97
N ASP A 3 12.76 -1.27 -2.93
CA ASP A 3 12.05 -2.11 -1.97
C ASP A 3 11.01 -1.28 -1.22
N VAL A 4 9.72 -1.59 -1.44
CA VAL A 4 8.60 -0.92 -0.77
C VAL A 4 8.60 -1.17 0.74
N ARG A 5 9.19 -2.27 1.20
CA ARG A 5 9.32 -2.54 2.64
C ARG A 5 10.28 -1.55 3.27
N LEU A 6 11.39 -1.24 2.59
CA LEU A 6 12.35 -0.25 3.03
C LEU A 6 11.74 1.15 3.06
N LEU A 7 10.98 1.52 2.02
CA LEU A 7 10.25 2.80 1.99
C LEU A 7 9.30 2.97 3.20
N ARG A 8 8.64 1.89 3.62
CA ARG A 8 7.72 1.92 4.77
C ARG A 8 8.43 1.98 6.11
N SER A 9 9.58 1.32 6.24
CA SER A 9 10.32 1.23 7.50
C SER A 9 11.27 2.39 7.73
N ASP A 10 11.80 2.98 6.66
CA ASP A 10 12.81 4.04 6.70
C ASP A 10 12.67 5.01 5.50
N PRO A 11 11.59 5.80 5.43
CA PRO A 11 11.37 6.76 4.35
C PRO A 11 12.44 7.85 4.30
N ASP A 12 12.97 8.25 5.46
CA ASP A 12 14.01 9.28 5.57
C ASP A 12 15.36 8.78 5.06
N GLY A 13 15.74 7.53 5.38
CA GLY A 13 16.94 6.91 4.82
C GLY A 13 16.85 6.71 3.31
N VAL A 14 15.66 6.37 2.78
CA VAL A 14 15.42 6.32 1.34
C VAL A 14 15.58 7.70 0.71
N ARG A 15 15.00 8.76 1.31
CA ARG A 15 15.15 10.14 0.84
C ARG A 15 16.62 10.56 0.84
N ALA A 16 17.35 10.36 1.95
CA ALA A 16 18.76 10.71 2.04
C ALA A 16 19.62 9.95 1.02
N ALA A 17 19.32 8.68 0.75
CA ALA A 17 20.03 7.88 -0.25
C ALA A 17 19.79 8.36 -1.68
N LEU A 18 18.58 8.85 -1.98
CA LEU A 18 18.22 9.40 -3.28
C LEU A 18 18.72 10.83 -3.45
N GLY A 19 18.71 11.67 -2.40
CA GLY A 19 19.25 13.02 -2.42
C GLY A 19 20.75 13.07 -2.77
N ARG A 20 21.52 12.03 -2.43
CA ARG A 20 22.92 11.87 -2.87
C ARG A 20 23.10 11.77 -4.39
N ARG A 21 22.03 11.50 -5.14
CA ARG A 21 22.04 11.42 -6.61
C ARG A 21 21.85 12.78 -7.27
N GLY A 22 21.57 13.84 -6.50
CA GLY A 22 21.55 15.23 -6.98
C GLY A 22 20.32 15.63 -7.80
N ASP A 23 19.26 14.81 -7.80
CA ASP A 23 18.05 15.05 -8.57
C ASP A 23 16.89 15.40 -7.63
N ALA A 24 16.41 16.64 -7.73
CA ALA A 24 15.32 17.19 -6.92
C ALA A 24 13.96 16.52 -7.21
N GLU A 25 13.77 15.92 -8.38
CA GLU A 25 12.53 15.21 -8.70
C GLU A 25 12.38 13.92 -7.89
N LEU A 26 13.49 13.30 -7.46
CA LEU A 26 13.48 12.07 -6.68
C LEU A 26 12.80 12.25 -5.32
N ASP A 27 12.95 13.41 -4.70
CA ASP A 27 12.31 13.72 -3.41
C ASP A 27 10.78 13.76 -3.52
N ALA A 28 10.28 14.37 -4.60
CA ALA A 28 8.85 14.40 -4.90
C ALA A 28 8.31 13.00 -5.23
N LEU A 29 9.11 12.18 -5.94
CA LEU A 29 8.76 10.80 -6.26
C LEU A 29 8.68 9.90 -5.02
N VAL A 30 9.55 10.09 -4.01
CA VAL A 30 9.50 9.35 -2.74
C VAL A 30 8.22 9.67 -1.98
N VAL A 31 7.87 10.96 -1.85
CA VAL A 31 6.61 11.38 -1.22
C VAL A 31 5.42 10.75 -1.95
N ARG A 32 5.43 10.82 -3.28
CA ARG A 32 4.36 10.25 -4.08
C ARG A 32 4.26 8.73 -3.94
N ALA A 33 5.39 8.04 -3.85
CA ALA A 33 5.43 6.60 -3.66
C ALA A 33 4.82 6.19 -2.31
N ASP A 34 5.12 6.93 -1.24
CA ASP A 34 4.55 6.68 0.10
C ASP A 34 3.02 6.90 0.12
N GLU A 35 2.54 7.97 -0.52
CA GLU A 35 1.11 8.22 -0.66
C GLU A 35 0.38 7.08 -1.38
N LEU A 36 0.95 6.62 -2.50
CA LEU A 36 0.39 5.54 -3.29
C LEU A 36 0.40 4.21 -2.53
N ASP A 37 1.47 3.93 -1.79
CA ASP A 37 1.56 2.75 -0.94
C ASP A 37 0.49 2.75 0.14
N THR A 38 0.31 3.88 0.81
CA THR A 38 -0.73 4.07 1.83
C THR A 38 -2.13 3.85 1.26
N ARG A 39 -2.42 4.40 0.08
CA ARG A 39 -3.70 4.17 -0.61
C ARG A 39 -3.90 2.71 -1.02
N LEU A 40 -2.85 2.06 -1.55
CA LEU A 40 -2.90 0.66 -1.94
C LEU A 40 -3.23 -0.25 -0.74
N ARG A 41 -2.61 -0.01 0.41
CA ARG A 41 -2.88 -0.77 1.64
C ARG A 41 -4.31 -0.57 2.12
N ALA A 42 -4.80 0.68 2.14
CA ALA A 42 -6.18 0.97 2.52
C ALA A 42 -7.21 0.27 1.61
N ILE A 43 -6.99 0.30 0.30
CA ILE A 43 -7.85 -0.39 -0.68
C ILE A 43 -7.79 -1.91 -0.47
N THR A 44 -6.60 -2.46 -0.21
CA THR A 44 -6.39 -3.89 0.03
C THR A 44 -7.19 -4.37 1.24
N VAL A 45 -7.12 -3.65 2.35
CA VAL A 45 -7.90 -3.95 3.57
C VAL A 45 -9.39 -3.94 3.27
N ARG A 46 -9.89 -2.86 2.65
CA ARG A 46 -11.32 -2.73 2.31
C ARG A 46 -11.81 -3.83 1.37
N ARG A 47 -10.98 -4.22 0.40
CA ARG A 47 -11.29 -5.33 -0.52
C ARG A 47 -11.43 -6.64 0.24
N ASP A 48 -10.54 -6.91 1.17
CA ASP A 48 -10.53 -8.18 1.91
C ASP A 48 -11.71 -8.26 2.88
N GLU A 49 -12.11 -7.14 3.51
CA GLU A 49 -13.34 -7.02 4.28
C GLU A 49 -14.59 -7.31 3.43
N ILE A 50 -14.68 -6.74 2.22
CA ILE A 50 -15.79 -7.00 1.30
C ILE A 50 -15.84 -8.49 0.93
N ARG A 51 -14.70 -9.10 0.61
CA ARG A 51 -14.62 -10.53 0.30
C ARG A 51 -15.06 -11.40 1.47
N ALA A 52 -14.66 -11.05 2.70
CA ALA A 52 -15.09 -11.76 3.90
C ALA A 52 -16.62 -11.73 4.04
N ARG A 53 -17.23 -10.54 3.89
CA ARG A 53 -18.68 -10.36 3.97
C ARG A 53 -19.43 -11.14 2.89
N VAL A 54 -18.94 -11.13 1.64
CA VAL A 54 -19.53 -11.90 0.54
C VAL A 54 -19.49 -13.41 0.83
N ASN A 55 -18.37 -13.90 1.36
CA ASN A 55 -18.21 -15.31 1.71
C ASN A 55 -19.13 -15.72 2.86
N GLU A 56 -19.29 -14.88 3.87
CA GLU A 56 -20.22 -15.10 4.97
C GLU A 56 -21.67 -15.18 4.49
N LEU A 57 -22.11 -14.18 3.71
CA LEU A 57 -23.45 -14.15 3.12
C LEU A 57 -23.72 -15.36 2.22
N SER A 58 -22.73 -15.77 1.43
CA SER A 58 -22.85 -16.95 0.55
C SER A 58 -23.08 -18.23 1.36
N ARG A 59 -22.45 -18.37 2.52
CA ARG A 59 -22.68 -19.50 3.43
C ARG A 59 -24.06 -19.44 4.08
N GLU A 60 -24.53 -18.26 4.47
CA GLU A 60 -25.88 -18.06 5.00
C GLU A 60 -26.96 -18.49 3.98
N VAL A 61 -26.85 -18.01 2.74
CA VAL A 61 -27.77 -18.40 1.66
C VAL A 61 -27.73 -19.90 1.40
N GLY A 62 -26.54 -20.51 1.41
CA GLY A 62 -26.38 -21.95 1.23
C GLY A 62 -27.04 -22.79 2.33
N ARG A 63 -27.18 -22.27 3.55
CA ARG A 63 -27.89 -22.96 4.65
C ARG A 63 -29.41 -22.85 4.57
N LEU A 64 -29.93 -21.89 3.80
CA LEU A 64 -31.36 -21.62 3.66
C LEU A 64 -31.98 -22.27 2.41
N ARG A 65 -31.19 -22.99 1.62
CA ARG A 65 -31.61 -23.77 0.45
C ARG A 65 -31.55 -25.25 0.75
#